data_AF-A0A809S8H3-F1
#
_entry.id   AF-A0A809S8H3-F1
#
_cell.length_a   1.000
_cell.length_b   1.000
_cell.length_c   1.000
_cell.angle_alpha   90.00
_cell.angle_beta   90.00
_cell.angle_gamma   90.00
#
_symmetry.space_group_name_H-M   'P 1'
#
loop_
_entity.id
_entity.type
_entity.pdbx_description
1 polymer ?
#
loop_
_entity_poly.entity_id
_entity_poly.type
_entity_poly.pdbx_seq_one_letter_code
_entity_poly.pdbx_strand_id
1 'polypeptide(L)'
;MELKKIIDTEVNNIKNKDFKLSLNGYSTDEIDSYLNNLLLSFSIIKELDNEKDVYINKLIENYKESLNKIKLLEFKIKELENILQLLKKDKNGRN
;
A
#
# COMPACT_ATOMS: atom_id res chain seq x y z
N MET A 1 1.67 -10.86 3.16
CA MET A 1 1.87 -12.01 4.07
C MET A 1 2.66 -13.15 3.40
N GLU A 2 2.38 -13.46 2.13
CA GLU A 2 3.10 -14.50 1.37
C GLU A 2 4.52 -14.07 0.93
N LEU A 3 4.69 -12.85 0.41
CA LEU A 3 6.00 -12.32 0.00
C LEU A 3 7.01 -12.30 1.15
N LYS A 4 6.61 -11.84 2.34
CA LYS A 4 7.45 -11.83 3.53
C LYS A 4 7.96 -13.22 3.89
N LYS A 5 7.07 -14.22 3.85
CA LYS A 5 7.41 -15.62 4.12
C LYS A 5 8.38 -16.18 3.07
N ILE A 6 8.18 -15.84 1.79
CA ILE A 6 9.09 -16.22 0.70
C ILE A 6 10.47 -15.61 0.93
N ILE A 7 10.54 -14.30 1.19
CA ILE A 7 11.83 -13.62 1.42
C ILE A 7 12.53 -14.19 2.65
N ASP A 8 11.82 -14.41 3.76
CA ASP A 8 12.41 -15.01 4.96
C ASP A 8 12.97 -16.41 4.68
N THR A 9 12.27 -17.20 3.87
CA THR A 9 12.71 -18.53 3.45
C THR A 9 13.98 -18.45 2.60
N GLU A 10 14.00 -17.58 1.57
CA GLU A 10 15.17 -17.43 0.70
C GLU A 10 16.39 -16.86 1.42
N VAL A 11 16.19 -15.88 2.30
CA VAL A 11 17.27 -15.34 3.15
C VAL A 11 17.87 -16.43 4.02
N ASN A 12 17.02 -17.29 4.62
CA ASN A 12 17.51 -18.43 5.40
C ASN A 12 18.22 -19.46 4.53
N ASN A 13 17.72 -19.74 3.33
CA ASN A 13 18.36 -20.66 2.39
C ASN A 13 19.76 -20.16 2.02
N ILE A 14 19.92 -18.87 1.70
CA ILE A 14 21.20 -18.27 1.34
C ILE A 14 22.18 -18.32 2.52
N LYS A 15 21.75 -17.90 3.71
CA LYS A 15 22.61 -17.85 4.91
C LYS A 15 23.12 -19.23 5.33
N ASN A 16 22.34 -20.27 5.10
CA ASN A 16 22.67 -21.64 5.50
C ASN A 16 23.15 -22.50 4.32
N LYS A 17 23.49 -21.88 3.17
CA LYS A 17 23.91 -22.63 1.99
C LYS A 17 25.40 -22.93 2.06
N ASP A 18 25.72 -24.22 2.20
CA ASP A 18 27.09 -24.69 2.02
C ASP A 18 27.36 -25.07 0.55
N PHE A 19 28.55 -24.70 0.08
CA PHE A 19 29.03 -25.03 -1.26
C PHE A 19 30.22 -25.99 -1.18
N LYS A 20 30.23 -26.99 -2.07
CA LYS A 20 31.39 -27.87 -2.24
C LYS A 20 32.46 -27.12 -3.04
N LEU A 21 33.68 -27.10 -2.52
CA LEU A 21 34.84 -26.54 -3.22
C LEU A 21 35.34 -27.51 -4.29
N SER A 22 35.79 -26.97 -5.41
CA SER A 22 36.43 -27.73 -6.50
C SER A 22 37.68 -26.99 -6.97
N LEU A 23 38.66 -27.75 -7.50
CA LEU A 23 39.98 -27.22 -7.92
C LEU A 23 39.90 -26.11 -8.96
N ASN A 24 38.86 -26.11 -9.81
CA ASN A 24 38.58 -25.09 -10.83
C ASN A 24 37.20 -24.44 -10.60
N GLY A 25 36.87 -24.17 -9.34
CA GLY A 25 35.61 -23.53 -8.94
C GLY A 25 35.64 -22.00 -9.03
N TYR A 26 34.49 -21.39 -8.75
CA TYR A 26 34.38 -19.95 -8.55
C TYR A 26 35.15 -19.50 -7.30
N SER A 27 35.61 -18.24 -7.31
CA SER A 27 36.23 -17.61 -6.14
C SER A 27 35.23 -17.55 -4.99
N THR A 28 35.66 -17.98 -3.80
CA THR A 28 34.86 -17.90 -2.57
C THR A 28 34.48 -16.46 -2.26
N ASP A 29 35.43 -15.54 -2.38
CA ASP A 29 35.25 -14.12 -2.06
C ASP A 29 34.23 -13.47 -3.00
N GLU A 30 34.25 -13.86 -4.28
CA GLU A 30 33.28 -13.37 -5.28
C GLU A 30 31.88 -13.92 -4.99
N ILE A 31 31.76 -15.20 -4.65
CA ILE A 31 30.48 -15.81 -4.28
C ILE A 31 29.93 -15.12 -3.02
N ASP A 32 30.74 -14.98 -1.98
CA ASP A 32 30.32 -14.37 -0.72
C ASP A 32 29.89 -12.92 -0.91
N SER A 33 30.65 -12.14 -1.69
CA SER A 33 30.28 -10.77 -2.05
C SER A 33 28.95 -10.71 -2.80
N TYR A 34 28.74 -11.61 -3.77
CA TYR A 34 27.48 -11.70 -4.49
C TYR A 34 26.30 -12.05 -3.59
N LEU A 35 26.46 -13.07 -2.72
CA LEU A 35 25.40 -13.49 -1.79
C LEU A 35 25.08 -12.38 -0.78
N ASN A 36 26.07 -11.63 -0.30
CA ASN A 36 25.86 -10.48 0.57
C ASN A 36 25.06 -9.37 -0.14
N ASN A 37 25.38 -9.07 -1.40
CA ASN A 37 24.61 -8.11 -2.20
C ASN A 37 23.16 -8.58 -2.43
N LEU A 38 22.96 -9.88 -2.63
CA LEU A 38 21.63 -10.47 -2.75
C LEU A 38 20.84 -10.34 -1.44
N LEU A 39 21.46 -10.61 -0.29
CA LEU A 39 20.84 -10.41 1.03
C LEU A 39 20.47 -8.94 1.28
N LEU A 40 21.32 -7.99 0.88
CA LEU A 40 21.01 -6.56 0.95
C LEU A 40 19.78 -6.23 0.09
N SER A 41 19.71 -6.77 -1.13
CA SER A 41 18.58 -6.55 -2.03
C SER A 41 17.27 -7.04 -1.42
N PHE A 42 17.27 -8.20 -0.74
CA PHE A 42 16.11 -8.68 0.01
C PHE A 42 15.71 -7.76 1.16
N SER A 43 16.67 -7.14 1.85
CA SER A 43 16.38 -6.15 2.89
C SER A 43 15.65 -4.94 2.33
N ILE A 44 16.14 -4.40 1.20
CA ILE A 44 15.52 -3.26 0.51
C ILE A 44 14.09 -3.60 0.07
N ILE A 45 13.87 -4.80 -0.49
CA ILE A 45 12.52 -5.23 -0.90
C ILE A 45 11.56 -5.28 0.30
N LYS A 46 12.01 -5.74 1.48
CA LYS A 46 11.18 -5.73 2.69
C LYS A 46 10.81 -4.32 3.15
N GLU A 47 11.76 -3.39 3.07
CA GLU A 47 11.52 -1.99 3.44
C GLU A 47 10.50 -1.36 2.50
N LEU A 48 10.67 -1.53 1.18
CA LEU A 48 9.73 -1.05 0.18
C LEU A 48 8.33 -1.67 0.34
N ASP A 49 8.21 -2.94 0.73
CA ASP A 49 6.92 -3.58 1.01
C ASP A 49 6.21 -2.91 2.20
N ASN A 50 6.95 -2.59 3.27
CA ASN A 50 6.41 -1.88 4.42
C ASN A 50 5.98 -0.45 4.06
N GLU A 51 6.80 0.29 3.31
CA GLU A 51 6.49 1.65 2.86
C GLU A 51 5.24 1.69 1.98
N LYS A 52 5.10 0.70 1.09
CA LYS A 52 3.91 0.55 0.24
C LYS A 52 2.65 0.40 1.08
N ASP A 53 2.68 -0.42 2.14
CA ASP A 53 1.52 -0.61 3.03
C ASP A 53 1.14 0.68 3.75
N VAL A 54 2.13 1.46 4.22
CA VAL A 54 1.90 2.79 4.82
C VAL A 54 1.25 3.74 3.81
N TYR A 55 1.75 3.78 2.58
CA TYR A 55 1.21 4.63 1.52
C TYR A 55 -0.23 4.27 1.16
N ILE A 56 -0.54 2.98 1.01
CA ILE A 56 -1.89 2.49 0.74
C ILE A 56 -2.85 2.91 1.85
N ASN A 57 -2.46 2.75 3.11
CA ASN A 57 -3.30 3.15 4.24
C ASN A 57 -3.60 4.66 4.22
N LYS A 58 -2.60 5.48 3.90
CA LYS A 58 -2.79 6.93 3.75
C LYS A 58 -3.77 7.28 2.63
N LEU A 59 -3.68 6.59 1.48
CA LEU A 59 -4.64 6.77 0.38
C LEU A 59 -6.05 6.37 0.78
N ILE A 60 -6.21 5.26 1.50
CA ILE A 60 -7.51 4.79 1.99
C ILE A 60 -8.14 5.82 2.92
N GLU A 61 -7.38 6.40 3.85
CA GLU A 61 -7.90 7.43 4.76
C GLU A 61 -8.33 8.69 4.01
N ASN A 62 -7.52 9.18 3.07
CA ASN A 62 -7.87 10.32 2.22
C ASN A 62 -9.17 10.07 1.42
N TYR A 63 -9.35 8.84 0.92
CA TYR A 63 -10.57 8.45 0.21
C TYR A 63 -11.79 8.45 1.13
N LYS A 64 -11.66 7.88 2.34
CA LYS A 64 -12.74 7.88 3.35
C LYS A 64 -13.16 9.30 3.73
N GLU A 65 -12.20 10.19 3.95
CA GLU A 65 -12.49 11.60 4.24
C GLU A 65 -13.26 12.27 3.11
N SER A 66 -12.83 12.04 1.87
CA SER A 66 -13.49 12.58 0.68
C SER A 66 -14.92 12.05 0.53
N LEU A 67 -15.12 10.76 0.78
CA LEU A 67 -16.44 10.13 0.77
C LEU A 67 -17.37 10.73 1.83
N ASN A 68 -16.85 11.00 3.03
CA ASN A 68 -17.63 11.65 4.10
C ASN A 68 -18.03 13.08 3.72
N LYS A 69 -17.13 13.84 3.09
CA LYS A 69 -17.44 15.18 2.57
C LYS A 69 -18.54 15.14 1.51
N ILE A 70 -18.49 14.16 0.59
CA ILE A 70 -19.54 13.97 -0.43
C ILE A 70 -20.89 13.70 0.24
N LYS A 71 -20.96 12.76 1.18
CA LYS A 71 -22.21 12.45 1.91
C LYS A 71 -22.80 13.67 2.61
N LEU A 72 -21.96 14.52 3.20
CA LEU A 72 -22.41 15.76 3.82
C LEU A 72 -22.98 16.75 2.80
N LEU A 73 -22.33 16.87 1.63
CA LEU A 73 -22.83 17.72 0.55
C LEU A 73 -24.15 17.20 -0.02
N GLU A 74 -24.28 15.88 -0.21
CA GLU A 74 -25.53 15.26 -0.66
C GLU A 74 -26.69 15.53 0.33
N PHE A 75 -26.42 15.47 1.63
CA PHE A 75 -27.40 15.83 2.65
C PHE A 75 -27.83 17.30 2.52
N LYS A 76 -26.86 18.23 2.43
CA LYS A 76 -27.14 19.67 2.27
C LYS A 76 -27.92 19.97 0.99
N ILE A 77 -27.62 19.28 -0.11
CA ILE A 77 -28.38 19.42 -1.36
C ILE A 77 -29.84 19.06 -1.14
N LYS A 78 -30.13 17.93 -0.49
CA LYS A 78 -31.50 17.51 -0.17
C LYS A 78 -32.24 18.53 0.71
N GLU A 79 -31.58 19.11 1.70
CA GLU A 79 -32.17 20.16 2.52
C GLU A 79 -32.54 21.40 1.69
N LEU A 80 -31.63 21.85 0.82
CA LEU A 80 -31.87 22.98 -0.06
C LEU A 80 -32.99 22.70 -1.07
N GLU A 81 -33.06 21.49 -1.62
CA GLU A 81 -34.15 21.05 -2.50
C GLU A 81 -35.50 21.11 -1.78
N ASN A 82 -35.56 20.64 -0.53
CA ASN A 82 -36.78 20.70 0.29
C ASN A 82 -37.22 22.15 0.55
N ILE A 83 -36.29 23.03 0.94
CA ILE A 83 -36.58 24.47 1.14
C ILE A 83 -37.12 25.09 -0.15
N LEU A 84 -36.50 24.78 -1.28
CA LEU A 84 -36.90 25.31 -2.58
C LEU A 84 -38.30 24.84 -3.00
N GLN A 85 -38.68 23.60 -2.67
CA GLN A 85 -40.04 23.11 -2.86
C GLN A 85 -41.07 23.86 -2.01
N LEU A 86 -40.76 24.13 -0.75
CA LEU A 86 -41.63 24.89 0.15
C LEU A 86 -41.86 26.32 -0.36
N LEU A 87 -40.78 27.01 -0.73
CA LEU A 87 -40.87 28.37 -1.27
C LEU A 87 -41.67 28.45 -2.59
N LYS A 88 -41.54 27.44 -3.46
CA LYS A 88 -42.34 27.35 -4.69
C LYS A 88 -43.84 27.18 -4.39
N LYS A 89 -44.20 26.37 -3.39
CA LYS A 89 -45.61 26.18 -2.99
C LYS A 89 -46.22 27.47 -2.43
N ASP A 90 -45.51 28.17 -1.55
CA ASP A 90 -45.97 29.43 -0.96
C ASP A 90 -46.18 30.53 -2.01
N LYS A 91 -45.33 30.59 -3.04
CA LYS A 91 -45.46 31.57 -4.13
C LYS A 91 -46.68 31.30 -5.01
N ASN A 92 -47.01 30.03 -5.25
CA ASN A 92 -48.17 29.65 -6.08
C ASN A 92 -49.50 29.76 -5.32
N GLY A 93 -49.51 29.66 -3.99
CA GLY A 93 -50.72 29.83 -3.17
C GLY A 93 -51.11 31.27 -2.86
N ARG A 94 -50.32 32.26 -3.29
CA ARG A 94 -50.59 33.70 -3.12
C ARG A 94 -51.09 34.40 -4.40
N ASN A 95 -51.27 33.64 -5.49
CA ASN A 95 -51.84 34.12 -6.76
C ASN A 95 -53.32 33.71 -6.88
#